data_AF-A0A534WCC4-F1
#
_entry.id   AF-A0A534WCC4-F1
#
_cell.length_a   1.000
_cell.length_b   1.000
_cell.length_c   1.000
_cell.angle_alpha   90.00
_cell.angle_beta   90.00
_cell.angle_gamma   90.00
#
_symmetry.space_group_name_H-M   'P 1'
#
loop_
_entity.id
_entity.type
_entity.pdbx_description
1 polymer ?
#
loop_
_entity_poly.entity_id
_entity_poly.type
_entity_poly.pdbx_seq_one_letter_code
_entity_poly.pdbx_strand_id
1 'polypeptide(L)'
;MTLLLAAALLSLAVPAGAADLLAWRVTGAETPGRAVCQDGAARCDRDGTADGACTFGMALCLDGAASVRVRGAGAAALTQALAALAPPATCTAEVPVRVRAGRRARASAAARDPASGRTERRRLRLGCVRQHAARAVIVTTDFETGLLATVGVRPPHRVAHPATPIHSDAVVRVAGERVYVVNRFLGDNLQVLDPAHGLATLLQCSTGPGSNPHDVAVLAPDKAYVTRYDAKELWVVDPSAASCAGFLRATVDLSPWGDADGLPEMDQTALVGDRLFVSLERLDRTRRFAPAGRSRLVVLDTASDAVVGVVELTGANAFGDSSSLAREPGSGKLVVNEAGDIQRTGDGGLERVDPFTLTAEGFFFVTESDLGGNI
;
A
#
# COMPACT_ATOMS: atom_id res chain seq x y z
N MET A 1 71.81 4.09 -0.81
CA MET A 1 71.69 2.97 0.13
C MET A 1 70.31 3.07 0.77
N THR A 2 69.31 2.46 0.13
CA THR A 2 67.94 2.37 0.65
C THR A 2 67.28 1.18 -0.04
N LEU A 3 67.42 0.00 0.56
CA LEU A 3 66.52 -1.14 0.38
C LEU A 3 65.17 -0.78 0.99
N LEU A 4 64.05 -1.21 0.38
CA LEU A 4 62.85 -1.74 1.08
C LEU A 4 61.82 -2.17 0.01
N LEU A 5 61.81 -3.47 -0.31
CA LEU A 5 60.77 -4.46 0.02
C LEU A 5 59.55 -4.45 -0.92
N ALA A 6 59.62 -5.29 -1.96
CA ALA A 6 58.48 -5.72 -2.72
C ALA A 6 57.66 -6.73 -1.89
N ALA A 7 56.45 -6.36 -1.51
CA ALA A 7 55.50 -7.26 -0.88
C ALA A 7 54.90 -8.18 -1.95
N ALA A 8 55.30 -9.45 -1.97
CA ALA A 8 54.63 -10.49 -2.73
C ALA A 8 53.30 -10.84 -2.04
N LEU A 9 52.20 -10.36 -2.60
CA LEU A 9 50.86 -10.82 -2.27
C LEU A 9 50.69 -12.25 -2.81
N LEU A 10 50.94 -13.25 -1.95
CA LEU A 10 50.41 -14.60 -2.18
C LEU A 10 48.90 -14.55 -2.01
N SER A 11 48.18 -14.49 -3.13
CA SER A 11 46.77 -14.82 -3.19
C SER A 11 46.60 -16.30 -2.83
N LEU A 12 46.18 -16.58 -1.60
CA LEU A 12 45.63 -17.88 -1.23
C LEU A 12 44.40 -18.13 -2.10
N ALA A 13 44.56 -18.95 -3.13
CA ALA A 13 43.44 -19.46 -3.91
C ALA A 13 42.55 -20.26 -2.97
N VAL A 14 41.40 -19.68 -2.63
CA VAL A 14 40.26 -20.43 -2.07
C VAL A 14 39.98 -21.57 -3.06
N PRO A 15 39.89 -22.84 -2.62
CA PRO A 15 39.56 -23.92 -3.54
C PRO A 15 38.20 -23.57 -4.15
N ALA A 16 38.16 -23.41 -5.47
CA ALA A 16 36.91 -23.24 -6.19
C ALA A 16 35.99 -24.39 -5.77
N GLY A 17 34.93 -24.08 -5.03
CA GLY A 17 33.90 -25.06 -4.70
C GLY A 17 33.45 -25.70 -6.02
N ALA A 18 33.42 -27.03 -6.06
CA ALA A 18 33.04 -27.75 -7.29
C ALA A 18 31.71 -27.18 -7.81
N ALA A 19 31.69 -26.70 -9.05
CA ALA A 19 30.50 -26.14 -9.68
C ALA A 19 29.32 -27.14 -9.58
N ASP A 20 28.12 -26.63 -9.36
CA ASP A 20 26.90 -27.45 -9.25
C ASP A 20 26.61 -28.13 -10.60
N LEU A 21 26.38 -29.45 -10.60
CA LEU A 21 26.01 -30.20 -11.81
C LEU A 21 24.62 -29.82 -12.32
N LEU A 22 23.75 -29.34 -11.44
CA LEU A 22 22.38 -28.97 -11.79
C LEU A 22 21.79 -27.89 -10.86
N ALA A 23 20.97 -27.02 -11.43
CA ALA A 23 20.25 -25.99 -10.68
C ALA A 23 18.78 -25.88 -11.13
N TRP A 24 17.90 -25.64 -10.18
CA TRP A 24 16.50 -25.28 -10.47
C TRP A 24 16.41 -23.80 -10.81
N ARG A 25 15.75 -23.47 -11.92
CA ARG A 25 15.30 -22.11 -12.22
C ARG A 25 13.78 -22.07 -12.14
N VAL A 26 13.25 -21.17 -11.32
CA VAL A 26 11.80 -21.00 -11.14
C VAL A 26 11.47 -19.53 -11.29
N THR A 27 10.52 -19.19 -12.15
CA THR A 27 10.07 -17.82 -12.35
C THR A 27 9.60 -17.22 -11.02
N GLY A 28 10.13 -16.06 -10.64
CA GLY A 28 9.74 -15.36 -9.40
C GLY A 28 10.22 -16.00 -8.09
N ALA A 29 11.14 -16.98 -8.13
CA ALA A 29 11.71 -17.55 -6.91
C ALA A 29 12.87 -16.70 -6.36
N GLU A 30 12.72 -16.23 -5.12
CA GLU A 30 13.74 -15.43 -4.41
C GLU A 30 14.80 -16.27 -3.69
N THR A 31 14.56 -17.58 -3.51
CA THR A 31 15.48 -18.47 -2.77
C THR A 31 15.75 -19.79 -3.49
N PRO A 32 17.00 -20.29 -3.54
CA PRO A 32 17.31 -21.59 -4.13
C PRO A 32 16.54 -22.74 -3.46
N GLY A 33 15.93 -23.61 -4.27
CA GLY A 33 15.25 -24.82 -3.79
C GLY A 33 13.89 -24.58 -3.11
N ARG A 34 13.39 -23.34 -3.06
CA ARG A 34 12.06 -23.02 -2.56
C ARG A 34 11.43 -21.87 -3.35
N ALA A 35 10.21 -22.08 -3.84
CA ALA A 35 9.37 -21.02 -4.39
C ALA A 35 8.03 -20.99 -3.64
N VAL A 36 7.62 -19.82 -3.18
CA VAL A 36 6.29 -19.61 -2.61
C VAL A 36 5.66 -18.45 -3.35
N CYS A 37 4.45 -18.67 -3.85
CA CYS A 37 3.72 -17.65 -4.59
C CYS A 37 2.33 -17.45 -3.98
N GLN A 38 1.82 -16.23 -4.07
CA GLN A 38 0.42 -15.92 -3.79
C GLN A 38 -0.35 -16.07 -5.10
N ASP A 39 -1.48 -16.77 -5.04
CA ASP A 39 -2.43 -16.95 -6.15
C ASP A 39 -2.75 -15.59 -6.81
N GLY A 40 -2.66 -15.48 -8.13
CA GLY A 40 -2.84 -14.22 -8.86
C GLY A 40 -1.72 -13.18 -8.75
N ALA A 41 -0.59 -13.47 -8.11
CA ALA A 41 0.53 -12.53 -8.04
C ALA A 41 1.37 -12.54 -9.33
N ALA A 42 1.31 -11.47 -10.13
CA ALA A 42 1.99 -11.36 -11.43
C ALA A 42 3.51 -11.66 -11.42
N ARG A 43 4.19 -11.51 -10.28
CA ARG A 43 5.64 -11.76 -10.15
C ARG A 43 6.05 -13.23 -10.19
N CYS A 44 5.16 -14.14 -9.78
CA CYS A 44 5.48 -15.55 -9.56
C CYS A 44 4.37 -16.51 -10.02
N ASP A 45 3.16 -16.00 -10.21
CA ASP A 45 2.04 -16.74 -10.76
C ASP A 45 1.94 -16.44 -12.24
N ARG A 46 2.31 -17.42 -13.07
CA ARG A 46 2.52 -17.21 -14.50
C ARG A 46 1.24 -16.77 -15.24
N ASP A 47 0.08 -17.22 -14.79
CA ASP A 47 -1.20 -16.81 -15.37
C ASP A 47 -1.75 -15.51 -14.75
N GLY A 48 -1.12 -15.01 -13.67
CA GLY A 48 -1.51 -13.79 -12.97
C GLY A 48 -2.95 -13.78 -12.46
N THR A 49 -3.62 -14.93 -12.40
CA THR A 49 -5.06 -15.01 -12.13
C THR A 49 -5.31 -15.66 -10.77
N ALA A 50 -6.11 -15.01 -9.92
CA ALA A 50 -6.50 -15.56 -8.62
C ALA A 50 -7.58 -16.65 -8.77
N ASP A 51 -7.20 -17.82 -9.29
CA ASP A 51 -8.11 -18.93 -9.64
C ASP A 51 -8.08 -20.11 -8.66
N GLY A 52 -7.40 -19.94 -7.53
CA GLY A 52 -7.23 -20.96 -6.50
C GLY A 52 -6.01 -21.85 -6.71
N ALA A 53 -5.09 -21.48 -7.60
CA ALA A 53 -3.83 -22.19 -7.81
C ALA A 53 -2.76 -21.27 -8.43
N CYS A 54 -1.51 -21.51 -8.07
CA CYS A 54 -0.37 -20.79 -8.63
C CYS A 54 0.27 -21.65 -9.72
N THR A 55 0.59 -21.06 -10.87
CA THR A 55 1.30 -21.69 -11.98
C THR A 55 2.76 -21.24 -11.99
N PHE A 56 3.68 -22.14 -11.61
CA PHE A 56 5.12 -21.88 -11.62
C PHE A 56 5.74 -22.25 -12.97
N GLY A 57 6.58 -21.38 -13.54
CA GLY A 57 7.48 -21.75 -14.64
C GLY A 57 8.74 -22.40 -14.10
N MET A 58 8.99 -23.66 -14.42
CA MET A 58 10.13 -24.43 -13.93
C MET A 58 11.07 -24.85 -15.06
N ALA A 59 12.35 -24.55 -14.92
CA ALA A 59 13.40 -25.07 -15.79
C ALA A 59 14.52 -25.74 -14.97
N LEU A 60 15.23 -26.66 -15.62
CA LEU A 60 16.42 -27.29 -15.04
C LEU A 60 17.65 -26.88 -15.85
N CYS A 61 18.62 -26.28 -15.17
CA CYS A 61 19.90 -25.91 -15.75
C CYS A 61 20.94 -26.96 -15.40
N LEU A 62 21.78 -27.31 -16.37
CA LEU A 62 22.82 -28.34 -16.28
C LEU A 62 24.19 -27.71 -16.55
N ASP A 63 25.19 -28.20 -15.83
CA ASP A 63 26.60 -27.90 -16.08
C ASP A 63 27.40 -29.21 -16.05
N GLY A 64 27.85 -29.68 -17.22
CA GLY A 64 28.61 -30.93 -17.37
C GLY A 64 27.86 -32.24 -17.05
N ALA A 65 26.54 -32.19 -16.79
CA ALA A 65 25.74 -33.37 -16.46
C ALA A 65 25.24 -34.15 -17.71
N ALA A 66 25.39 -35.48 -17.72
CA ALA A 66 24.94 -36.34 -18.84
C ALA A 66 23.70 -37.19 -18.54
N SER A 67 23.53 -37.67 -17.30
CA SER A 67 22.36 -38.47 -16.91
C SER A 67 21.56 -37.78 -15.81
N VAL A 68 20.37 -37.27 -16.14
CA VAL A 68 19.51 -36.53 -15.21
C VAL A 68 18.20 -37.29 -14.98
N ARG A 69 17.83 -37.48 -13.72
CA ARG A 69 16.56 -38.09 -13.32
C ARG A 69 15.72 -37.11 -12.51
N VAL A 70 14.52 -36.80 -13.00
CA VAL A 70 13.55 -35.92 -12.34
C VAL A 70 12.45 -36.75 -11.68
N ARG A 71 11.97 -36.32 -10.51
CA ARG A 71 10.85 -36.91 -9.77
C ARG A 71 9.98 -35.83 -9.15
N GLY A 72 8.70 -36.12 -8.97
CA GLY A 72 7.74 -35.23 -8.32
C GLY A 72 6.98 -34.35 -9.31
N ALA A 73 6.57 -33.16 -8.88
CA ALA A 73 5.76 -32.26 -9.68
C ALA A 73 6.49 -31.82 -10.96
N GLY A 74 5.79 -31.85 -12.10
CA GLY A 74 6.36 -31.49 -13.40
C GLY A 74 7.35 -32.51 -13.98
N ALA A 75 7.58 -33.66 -13.34
CA ALA A 75 8.66 -34.57 -13.73
C ALA A 75 8.57 -35.06 -15.19
N ALA A 76 7.38 -35.46 -15.65
CA ALA A 76 7.21 -35.96 -17.03
C ALA A 76 7.57 -34.88 -18.07
N ALA A 77 7.02 -33.67 -17.91
CA ALA A 77 7.26 -32.57 -18.82
C ALA A 77 8.70 -32.03 -18.72
N LEU A 78 9.32 -32.03 -17.53
CA LEU A 78 10.75 -31.70 -17.38
C LEU A 78 11.65 -32.76 -18.00
N THR A 79 11.31 -34.05 -17.89
CA THR A 79 12.05 -35.11 -18.58
C THR A 79 11.95 -34.95 -20.09
N GLN A 80 10.79 -34.58 -20.62
CA GLN A 80 10.63 -34.27 -22.04
C GLN A 80 11.44 -33.03 -22.45
N ALA A 81 11.41 -31.96 -21.65
CA ALA A 81 12.18 -30.74 -21.91
C ALA A 81 13.70 -30.97 -21.83
N LEU A 82 14.16 -31.89 -20.96
CA LEU A 82 15.54 -32.35 -20.90
C LEU A 82 15.95 -33.14 -22.15
N ALA A 83 15.07 -34.01 -22.66
CA ALA A 83 15.33 -34.77 -23.88
C ALA A 83 15.41 -33.87 -25.13
N ALA A 84 14.73 -32.72 -25.11
CA ALA A 84 14.79 -31.71 -26.17
C ALA A 84 15.92 -30.69 -25.99
N LEU A 85 16.71 -30.77 -24.90
CA LEU A 85 17.79 -29.82 -24.64
C LEU A 85 18.94 -30.07 -25.62
N ALA A 86 19.19 -29.10 -26.50
CA ALA A 86 20.26 -29.16 -27.49
C ALA A 86 21.30 -28.04 -27.23
N PRO A 87 22.61 -28.30 -27.48
CA PRO A 87 23.64 -27.26 -27.42
C PRO A 87 23.29 -26.07 -28.33
N PRO A 88 23.56 -24.82 -27.91
CA PRO A 88 24.36 -24.41 -26.76
C PRO A 88 23.55 -24.20 -25.47
N ALA A 89 22.26 -24.54 -25.43
CA ALA A 89 21.41 -24.26 -24.28
C ALA A 89 21.82 -25.09 -23.05
N THR A 90 21.97 -24.43 -21.90
CA THR A 90 22.31 -25.05 -20.62
C THR A 90 21.09 -25.29 -19.73
N CYS A 91 19.95 -24.66 -20.03
CA CYS A 91 18.70 -24.83 -19.31
C CYS A 91 17.58 -25.32 -20.23
N THR A 92 16.72 -26.18 -19.72
CA THR A 92 15.49 -26.58 -20.42
C THR A 92 14.57 -25.39 -20.67
N ALA A 93 13.65 -25.53 -21.64
CA ALA A 93 12.47 -24.67 -21.70
C ALA A 93 11.69 -24.73 -20.37
N GLU A 94 11.02 -23.63 -20.02
CA GLU A 94 10.18 -23.59 -18.82
C GLU A 94 8.95 -24.49 -18.98
N VAL A 95 8.70 -25.30 -17.97
CA VAL A 95 7.56 -26.20 -17.86
C VAL A 95 6.60 -25.66 -16.80
N PRO A 96 5.30 -25.51 -17.10
CA PRO A 96 4.33 -25.06 -16.12
C PRO A 96 4.05 -26.15 -15.09
N VAL A 97 4.11 -25.79 -13.81
CA VAL A 97 3.72 -26.66 -12.70
C VAL A 97 2.70 -25.94 -11.83
N ARG A 98 1.48 -26.46 -11.82
CA ARG A 98 0.34 -25.89 -11.10
C ARG A 98 0.23 -26.44 -9.69
N VAL A 99 0.08 -25.56 -8.70
CA VAL A 99 -0.04 -25.91 -7.27
C VAL A 99 -1.29 -25.24 -6.69
N ARG A 100 -2.26 -26.03 -6.23
CA ARG A 100 -3.48 -25.49 -5.59
C ARG A 100 -3.15 -24.64 -4.37
N ALA A 101 -3.90 -23.56 -4.17
CA ALA A 101 -3.72 -22.66 -3.05
C ALA A 101 -3.95 -23.36 -1.70
N GLY A 102 -3.04 -23.14 -0.75
CA GLY A 102 -2.95 -23.85 0.52
C GLY A 102 -2.28 -25.23 0.43
N ARG A 103 -1.83 -25.65 -0.76
CA ARG A 103 -1.07 -26.91 -0.96
C ARG A 103 0.40 -26.63 -1.28
N ARG A 104 1.19 -27.71 -1.20
CA ARG A 104 2.62 -27.71 -1.53
C ARG A 104 2.90 -28.81 -2.53
N ALA A 105 3.85 -28.56 -3.42
CA ALA A 105 4.39 -29.55 -4.33
C ALA A 105 5.90 -29.70 -4.13
N ARG A 106 6.44 -30.85 -4.51
CA ARG A 106 7.87 -31.16 -4.40
C ARG A 106 8.38 -31.71 -5.72
N ALA A 107 9.54 -31.24 -6.14
CA ALA A 107 10.30 -31.82 -7.24
C ALA A 107 11.72 -32.14 -6.76
N SER A 108 12.36 -33.12 -7.41
CA SER A 108 13.77 -33.41 -7.19
C SER A 108 14.42 -33.85 -8.48
N ALA A 109 15.63 -33.38 -8.72
CA ALA A 109 16.45 -33.77 -9.85
C ALA A 109 17.76 -34.35 -9.31
N ALA A 110 18.26 -35.40 -9.95
CA ALA A 110 19.57 -35.98 -9.67
C ALA A 110 20.37 -36.10 -10.96
N ALA A 111 21.59 -35.59 -10.97
CA ALA A 111 22.52 -35.69 -12.09
C ALA A 111 23.73 -36.55 -11.73
N ARG A 112 24.37 -37.10 -12.74
CA ARG A 112 25.68 -37.75 -12.65
C ARG A 112 26.61 -37.17 -13.71
N ASP A 113 27.81 -36.83 -13.27
CA ASP A 113 28.94 -36.49 -14.12
C ASP A 113 29.55 -37.79 -14.68
N PRO A 114 29.62 -37.96 -16.01
CA PRO A 114 30.19 -39.16 -16.62
C PRO A 114 31.71 -39.27 -16.44
N ALA A 115 32.43 -38.16 -16.33
CA ALA A 115 33.90 -38.14 -16.24
C ALA A 115 34.39 -38.42 -14.82
N SER A 116 33.80 -37.74 -13.82
CA SER A 116 34.20 -37.92 -12.41
C SER A 116 33.39 -38.97 -11.66
N GLY A 117 32.23 -39.39 -12.20
CA GLY A 117 31.26 -40.23 -11.50
C GLY A 117 30.51 -39.52 -10.37
N ARG A 118 30.76 -38.21 -10.15
CA ARG A 118 30.09 -37.39 -9.13
C ARG A 118 28.59 -37.41 -9.35
N THR A 119 27.83 -37.54 -8.27
CA THR A 119 26.37 -37.42 -8.30
C THR A 119 25.92 -36.24 -7.48
N GLU A 120 24.89 -35.56 -7.95
CA GLU A 120 24.29 -34.43 -7.25
C GLU A 120 22.78 -34.56 -7.26
N ARG A 121 22.13 -34.17 -6.15
CA ARG A 121 20.67 -34.14 -6.05
C ARG A 121 20.22 -32.78 -5.53
N ARG A 122 19.30 -32.12 -6.25
CA ARG A 122 18.63 -30.90 -5.80
C ARG A 122 17.15 -31.14 -5.60
N ARG A 123 16.60 -30.59 -4.52
CA ARG A 123 15.17 -30.62 -4.21
C ARG A 123 14.59 -29.22 -4.37
N LEU A 124 13.35 -29.16 -4.82
CA LEU A 124 12.58 -27.94 -4.95
C LEU A 124 11.24 -28.12 -4.23
N ARG A 125 10.88 -27.12 -3.42
CA ARG A 125 9.57 -27.04 -2.76
C ARG A 125 8.80 -25.86 -3.35
N LEU A 126 7.59 -26.13 -3.82
CA LEU A 126 6.65 -25.12 -4.29
C LEU A 126 5.51 -24.98 -3.28
N GLY A 127 5.09 -23.77 -3.00
CA GLY A 127 3.90 -23.50 -2.19
C GLY A 127 3.05 -22.42 -2.82
N CYS A 128 1.74 -22.65 -2.91
CA CYS A 128 0.79 -21.63 -3.30
C CYS A 128 0.01 -21.17 -2.08
N VAL A 129 0.01 -19.88 -1.81
CA VAL A 129 -0.78 -19.26 -0.73
C VAL A 129 -2.04 -18.66 -1.34
N ARG A 130 -3.19 -18.83 -0.68
CA ARG A 130 -4.43 -18.19 -1.15
C ARG A 130 -4.26 -16.67 -1.05
N GLN A 131 -4.83 -15.95 -2.02
CA GLN A 131 -5.18 -14.56 -1.76
C GLN A 131 -6.13 -14.50 -0.56
N HIS A 132 -5.92 -13.56 0.34
CA HIS A 132 -6.99 -13.16 1.22
C HIS A 132 -8.12 -12.64 0.34
N ALA A 133 -9.34 -13.16 0.53
CA ALA A 133 -10.49 -12.62 -0.17
C ALA A 133 -10.59 -11.15 0.20
N ALA A 134 -10.56 -10.26 -0.80
CA ALA A 134 -10.65 -8.84 -0.57
C ALA A 134 -11.94 -8.52 0.21
N ARG A 135 -11.80 -7.68 1.24
CA ARG A 135 -12.90 -7.22 2.09
C ARG A 135 -12.85 -5.71 2.17
N ALA A 136 -14.01 -5.08 2.09
CA ALA A 136 -14.18 -3.70 2.52
C ALA A 136 -14.22 -3.68 4.05
N VAL A 137 -13.61 -2.65 4.65
CA VAL A 137 -13.81 -2.29 6.04
C VAL A 137 -14.74 -1.08 6.04
N ILE A 138 -15.81 -1.16 6.81
CA ILE A 138 -16.85 -0.15 6.88
C ILE A 138 -16.90 0.36 8.32
N VAL A 139 -16.92 1.67 8.47
CA VAL A 139 -17.34 2.34 9.70
C VAL A 139 -18.75 2.84 9.48
N THR A 140 -19.63 2.61 10.45
CA THR A 140 -20.98 3.16 10.47
C THR A 140 -21.18 3.94 11.76
N THR A 141 -21.89 5.06 11.67
CA THR A 141 -22.14 5.97 12.77
C THR A 141 -23.56 6.53 12.68
N ASP A 142 -24.16 6.76 13.85
CA ASP A 142 -25.35 7.60 14.04
C ASP A 142 -25.06 8.82 14.94
N PHE A 143 -23.77 9.15 15.11
CA PHE A 143 -23.20 10.13 16.04
C PHE A 143 -23.36 9.82 17.53
N GLU A 144 -24.12 8.78 17.89
CA GLU A 144 -24.25 8.27 19.27
C GLU A 144 -23.44 6.99 19.48
N THR A 145 -23.31 6.18 18.43
CA THR A 145 -22.60 4.90 18.39
C THR A 145 -21.75 4.77 17.12
N GLY A 146 -20.63 4.08 17.24
CA GLY A 146 -19.75 3.75 16.13
C GLY A 146 -19.56 2.24 16.03
N LEU A 147 -19.67 1.69 14.82
CA LEU A 147 -19.53 0.25 14.58
C LEU A 147 -18.59 -0.03 13.40
N LEU A 148 -17.80 -1.10 13.55
CA LEU A 148 -17.04 -1.69 12.47
C LEU A 148 -17.82 -2.84 11.81
N ALA A 149 -17.74 -2.91 10.49
CA ALA A 149 -18.16 -4.07 9.71
C ALA A 149 -17.09 -4.41 8.67
N THR A 150 -17.04 -5.68 8.26
CA THR A 150 -16.29 -6.10 7.08
C THR A 150 -17.21 -6.77 6.10
N VAL A 151 -17.06 -6.48 4.81
CA VAL A 151 -17.91 -7.03 3.75
C VAL A 151 -17.01 -7.66 2.68
N GLY A 152 -17.26 -8.94 2.35
CA GLY A 152 -16.58 -9.56 1.21
C GLY A 152 -16.92 -8.84 -0.09
N VAL A 153 -15.91 -8.43 -0.88
CA VAL A 153 -16.15 -7.65 -2.11
C VAL A 153 -16.65 -8.50 -3.28
N ARG A 154 -16.62 -9.83 -3.16
CA ARG A 154 -17.15 -10.78 -4.15
C ARG A 154 -18.34 -11.57 -3.57
N PRO A 155 -19.32 -11.96 -4.40
CA PRO A 155 -20.40 -12.83 -3.95
C PRO A 155 -19.90 -14.20 -3.42
N PRO A 156 -20.53 -14.75 -2.38
CA PRO A 156 -21.52 -14.09 -1.52
C PRO A 156 -20.85 -13.02 -0.64
N HIS A 157 -21.45 -11.82 -0.57
CA HIS A 157 -20.95 -10.69 0.22
C HIS A 157 -21.08 -10.96 1.73
N ARG A 158 -20.14 -11.73 2.28
CA ARG A 158 -20.17 -12.12 3.70
C ARG A 158 -19.83 -10.93 4.59
N VAL A 159 -20.77 -10.57 5.45
CA VAL A 159 -20.62 -9.53 6.46
C VAL A 159 -20.11 -10.13 7.77
N ALA A 160 -19.23 -9.41 8.47
CA ALA A 160 -18.85 -9.70 9.85
C ALA A 160 -18.75 -8.39 10.64
N HIS A 161 -19.01 -8.47 11.95
CA HIS A 161 -18.96 -7.33 12.88
C HIS A 161 -17.87 -7.56 13.92
N PRO A 162 -16.65 -7.02 13.71
CA PRO A 162 -15.62 -7.02 14.72
C PRO A 162 -16.10 -6.37 16.03
N ALA A 163 -15.65 -6.89 17.17
CA ALA A 163 -16.00 -6.35 18.49
C ALA A 163 -15.12 -5.16 18.92
N THR A 164 -14.19 -4.73 18.06
CA THR A 164 -13.28 -3.62 18.35
C THR A 164 -14.07 -2.32 18.48
N PRO A 165 -13.99 -1.62 19.62
CA PRO A 165 -14.70 -0.36 19.80
C PRO A 165 -14.06 0.74 18.97
N ILE A 166 -14.91 1.59 18.40
CA ILE A 166 -14.57 2.83 17.72
C ILE A 166 -15.48 3.95 18.24
N HIS A 167 -15.08 5.20 18.03
CA HIS A 167 -15.88 6.35 18.45
C HIS A 167 -17.13 6.51 17.59
N SER A 168 -18.15 7.18 18.12
CA SER A 168 -19.39 7.46 17.39
C SER A 168 -19.23 8.49 16.29
N ASP A 169 -18.14 9.24 16.26
CA ASP A 169 -17.73 10.05 15.11
C ASP A 169 -16.36 9.55 14.66
N ALA A 170 -16.36 8.67 13.65
CA ALA A 170 -15.17 8.00 13.19
C ALA A 170 -15.16 7.81 11.67
N VAL A 171 -13.98 7.93 11.08
CA VAL A 171 -13.72 7.52 9.69
C VAL A 171 -12.60 6.50 9.63
N VAL A 172 -12.50 5.77 8.53
CA VAL A 172 -11.52 4.69 8.35
C VAL A 172 -10.65 4.88 7.11
N ARG A 173 -9.38 4.51 7.24
CA ARG A 173 -8.42 4.36 6.13
C ARG A 173 -7.79 2.98 6.18
N VAL A 174 -7.54 2.41 5.02
CA VAL A 174 -6.79 1.16 4.86
C VAL A 174 -5.49 1.51 4.15
N ALA A 175 -4.35 1.22 4.77
CA ALA A 175 -3.05 1.44 4.16
C ALA A 175 -2.09 0.31 4.55
N GLY A 176 -1.38 -0.21 3.54
CA GLY A 176 -0.55 -1.41 3.71
C GLY A 176 -1.34 -2.58 4.28
N GLU A 177 -0.87 -3.14 5.39
CA GLU A 177 -1.49 -4.26 6.11
C GLU A 177 -2.28 -3.83 7.35
N ARG A 178 -2.62 -2.55 7.48
CA ARG A 178 -3.26 -1.99 8.66
C ARG A 178 -4.53 -1.21 8.30
N VAL A 179 -5.38 -1.08 9.30
CA VAL A 179 -6.59 -0.25 9.26
C VAL A 179 -6.40 0.85 10.29
N TYR A 180 -6.75 2.07 9.90
CA TYR A 180 -6.59 3.27 10.70
C TYR A 180 -7.97 3.86 10.90
N VAL A 181 -8.40 3.97 12.15
CA VAL A 181 -9.65 4.63 12.52
C VAL A 181 -9.28 5.99 13.11
N VAL A 182 -9.77 7.05 12.48
CA VAL A 182 -9.67 8.41 12.98
C VAL A 182 -10.94 8.67 13.80
N ASN A 183 -10.78 8.69 15.11
CA ASN A 183 -11.87 9.00 16.03
C ASN A 183 -11.89 10.52 16.20
N ARG A 184 -12.89 11.16 15.61
CA ARG A 184 -12.95 12.62 15.35
C ARG A 184 -13.41 13.38 16.59
N PHE A 185 -14.42 14.24 16.48
CA PHE A 185 -14.86 15.14 17.55
C PHE A 185 -15.14 14.39 18.86
N LEU A 186 -14.55 14.84 19.97
CA LEU A 186 -14.55 14.22 21.31
C LEU A 186 -13.85 12.85 21.43
N GLY A 187 -13.55 12.18 20.31
CA GLY A 187 -12.68 11.02 20.27
C GLY A 187 -11.20 11.41 20.30
N ASP A 188 -10.83 12.42 19.51
CA ASP A 188 -9.53 13.09 19.45
C ASP A 188 -8.33 12.12 19.43
N ASN A 189 -8.40 11.05 18.63
CA ASN A 189 -7.34 10.06 18.55
C ASN A 189 -7.25 9.34 17.20
N LEU A 190 -6.05 8.84 16.90
CA LEU A 190 -5.82 7.87 15.84
C LEU A 190 -5.69 6.46 16.45
N GLN A 191 -6.44 5.50 15.92
CA GLN A 191 -6.44 4.10 16.33
C GLN A 191 -5.96 3.21 15.17
N VAL A 192 -4.96 2.36 15.43
CA VAL A 192 -4.39 1.42 14.45
C VAL A 192 -4.88 0.01 14.79
N LEU A 193 -5.46 -0.67 13.81
CA LEU A 193 -6.05 -2.01 13.94
C LEU A 193 -5.30 -3.04 13.12
N ASP A 194 -5.34 -4.29 13.58
CA ASP A 194 -4.73 -5.45 12.92
C ASP A 194 -5.78 -6.35 12.21
N PRO A 195 -5.88 -6.28 10.87
CA PRO A 195 -6.79 -7.15 10.12
C PRO A 195 -6.48 -8.65 10.28
N ALA A 196 -5.22 -9.03 10.55
CA ALA A 196 -4.84 -10.43 10.74
C ALA A 196 -5.33 -11.00 12.07
N HIS A 197 -5.60 -10.14 13.05
CA HIS A 197 -6.10 -10.50 14.38
C HIS A 197 -7.49 -9.95 14.64
N GLY A 198 -8.37 -10.01 13.63
CA GLY A 198 -9.78 -9.68 13.79
C GLY A 198 -10.05 -8.19 14.02
N LEU A 199 -9.18 -7.32 13.49
CA LEU A 199 -9.22 -5.87 13.69
C LEU A 199 -9.01 -5.43 15.14
N ALA A 200 -8.27 -6.21 15.94
CA ALA A 200 -7.87 -5.80 17.28
C ALA A 200 -7.02 -4.51 17.25
N THR A 201 -7.23 -3.64 18.23
CA THR A 201 -6.44 -2.40 18.41
C THR A 201 -5.00 -2.73 18.77
N LEU A 202 -4.06 -2.24 17.95
CA LEU A 202 -2.62 -2.31 18.21
C LEU A 202 -2.11 -1.07 18.94
N LEU A 203 -2.60 0.10 18.55
CA LEU A 203 -2.20 1.40 19.07
C LEU A 203 -3.41 2.34 19.04
N GLN A 204 -3.57 3.18 20.06
CA GLN A 204 -4.57 4.24 20.07
C GLN A 204 -4.00 5.44 20.81
N CYS A 205 -3.75 6.53 20.10
CA CYS A 205 -3.05 7.69 20.63
C CYS A 205 -3.80 8.98 20.35
N SER A 206 -3.89 9.83 21.37
CA SER A 206 -4.54 11.13 21.25
C SER A 206 -3.83 12.02 20.22
N THR A 207 -4.62 12.80 19.47
CA THR A 207 -4.18 13.86 18.55
C THR A 207 -4.24 15.25 19.20
N GLY A 208 -4.41 15.30 20.52
CA GLY A 208 -4.63 16.50 21.31
C GLY A 208 -6.12 16.68 21.67
N PRO A 209 -6.47 17.01 22.93
CA PRO A 209 -7.87 17.23 23.32
C PRO A 209 -8.54 18.33 22.50
N GLY A 210 -9.74 18.07 21.98
CA GLY A 210 -10.49 18.99 21.14
C GLY A 210 -9.81 19.29 19.80
N SER A 211 -8.97 18.39 19.30
CA SER A 211 -8.28 18.57 18.00
C SER A 211 -9.16 18.20 16.81
N ASN A 212 -10.18 17.37 17.04
CA ASN A 212 -11.12 16.89 16.05
C ASN A 212 -10.42 16.41 14.77
N PRO A 213 -9.66 15.30 14.82
CA PRO A 213 -8.94 14.84 13.65
C PRO A 213 -9.93 14.36 12.57
N HIS A 214 -9.72 14.76 11.32
CA HIS A 214 -10.66 14.45 10.23
C HIS A 214 -10.14 13.36 9.27
N ASP A 215 -8.83 13.25 9.09
CA ASP A 215 -8.23 12.30 8.15
C ASP A 215 -6.80 11.87 8.55
N VAL A 216 -6.33 10.78 7.95
CA VAL A 216 -4.95 10.30 8.02
C VAL A 216 -4.42 9.88 6.64
N ALA A 217 -3.29 10.46 6.24
CA ALA A 217 -2.51 10.01 5.08
C ALA A 217 -1.31 9.17 5.55
N VAL A 218 -1.36 7.85 5.32
CA VAL A 218 -0.28 6.93 5.71
C VAL A 218 0.71 6.78 4.56
N LEU A 219 1.91 7.37 4.72
CA LEU A 219 2.98 7.32 3.72
C LEU A 219 3.79 6.02 3.83
N ALA A 220 4.11 5.64 5.07
CA ALA A 220 4.91 4.47 5.42
C ALA A 220 4.45 3.90 6.77
N PRO A 221 4.87 2.68 7.16
CA PRO A 221 4.49 2.11 8.45
C PRO A 221 4.81 3.02 9.65
N ASP A 222 5.89 3.80 9.54
CA ASP A 222 6.43 4.69 10.56
C ASP A 222 6.23 6.19 10.29
N LYS A 223 5.48 6.54 9.24
CA LYS A 223 5.19 7.94 8.89
C LYS A 223 3.78 8.11 8.32
N ALA A 224 2.97 8.89 9.01
CA ALA A 224 1.65 9.33 8.56
C ALA A 224 1.41 10.80 8.91
N TYR A 225 0.44 11.42 8.24
CA TYR A 225 -0.02 12.77 8.51
C TYR A 225 -1.45 12.73 9.01
N VAL A 226 -1.76 13.46 10.07
CA VAL A 226 -3.11 13.51 10.66
C VAL A 226 -3.60 14.95 10.60
N THR A 227 -4.71 15.17 9.89
CA THR A 227 -5.40 16.47 9.86
C THR A 227 -6.12 16.70 11.19
N ARG A 228 -6.16 17.96 11.63
CA ARG A 228 -6.72 18.36 12.92
C ARG A 228 -7.59 19.58 12.67
N TYR A 229 -8.90 19.35 12.55
CA TYR A 229 -9.87 20.35 12.11
C TYR A 229 -9.87 21.59 13.03
N ASP A 230 -9.86 21.37 14.34
CA ASP A 230 -9.91 22.43 15.36
C ASP A 230 -8.52 22.94 15.79
N ALA A 231 -7.48 22.72 14.96
CA ALA A 231 -6.12 23.12 15.28
C ALA A 231 -5.33 23.69 14.09
N LYS A 232 -4.25 24.40 14.42
CA LYS A 232 -3.40 25.11 13.46
C LYS A 232 -2.38 24.20 12.78
N GLU A 233 -1.99 23.13 13.46
CA GLU A 233 -0.90 22.28 13.03
C GLU A 233 -1.35 20.91 12.53
N LEU A 234 -0.91 20.54 11.33
CA LEU A 234 -0.92 19.17 10.84
C LEU A 234 0.09 18.35 11.64
N TRP A 235 -0.27 17.14 12.06
CA TRP A 235 0.64 16.26 12.78
C TRP A 235 1.33 15.27 11.85
N VAL A 236 2.64 15.14 11.99
CA VAL A 236 3.44 14.04 11.44
C VAL A 236 3.63 13.02 12.55
N VAL A 237 3.15 11.80 12.36
CA VAL A 237 3.11 10.76 13.39
C VAL A 237 3.78 9.46 12.92
N ASP A 238 4.19 8.63 13.86
CA ASP A 238 4.63 7.25 13.66
C ASP A 238 3.55 6.28 14.18
N PRO A 239 2.73 5.70 13.28
CA PRO A 239 1.69 4.75 13.68
C PRO A 239 2.23 3.38 14.14
N SER A 240 3.51 3.08 13.92
CA SER A 240 4.17 1.85 14.35
C SER A 240 4.86 1.97 15.71
N ALA A 241 4.82 3.17 16.32
CA ALA A 241 5.45 3.43 17.61
C ALA A 241 4.99 2.42 18.67
N ALA A 242 5.93 1.96 19.49
CA ALA A 242 5.64 0.99 20.56
C ALA A 242 4.71 1.53 21.66
N SER A 243 4.56 2.85 21.75
CA SER A 243 3.64 3.53 22.65
C SER A 243 3.37 4.96 22.15
N CYS A 244 2.35 5.61 22.74
CA CYS A 244 2.00 6.98 22.37
C CYS A 244 3.07 8.02 22.67
N ALA A 245 4.08 7.71 23.50
CA ALA A 245 5.20 8.61 23.73
C ALA A 245 6.05 8.81 22.47
N GLY A 246 6.08 7.83 21.56
CA GLY A 246 6.78 7.91 20.28
C GLY A 246 5.88 8.23 19.09
N PHE A 247 4.58 8.47 19.33
CA PHE A 247 3.58 8.62 18.27
C PHE A 247 3.74 9.95 17.52
N LEU A 248 3.76 11.08 18.21
CA LEU A 248 3.98 12.38 17.58
C LEU A 248 5.46 12.56 17.23
N ARG A 249 5.77 12.85 15.97
CA ARG A 249 7.13 13.07 15.47
C ARG A 249 7.42 14.54 15.20
N ALA A 250 6.52 15.22 14.52
CA ALA A 250 6.65 16.63 14.17
C ALA A 250 5.28 17.26 13.93
N THR A 251 5.27 18.58 13.77
CA THR A 251 4.09 19.36 13.40
C THR A 251 4.42 20.29 12.24
N VAL A 252 3.43 20.57 11.39
CA VAL A 252 3.52 21.56 10.31
C VAL A 252 2.43 22.60 10.52
N ASP A 253 2.81 23.86 10.70
CA ASP A 253 1.87 24.96 10.90
C ASP A 253 1.19 25.33 9.58
N LEU A 254 -0.14 25.15 9.52
CA LEU A 254 -0.97 25.53 8.38
C LEU A 254 -1.82 26.78 8.64
N SER A 255 -1.69 27.42 9.80
CA SER A 255 -2.38 28.67 10.12
C SER A 255 -2.15 29.82 9.14
N PRO A 256 -1.02 29.94 8.40
CA PRO A 256 -0.87 30.95 7.36
C PRO A 256 -1.93 30.88 6.25
N TRP A 257 -2.60 29.73 6.10
CA TRP A 257 -3.64 29.52 5.10
C TRP A 257 -5.06 29.43 5.67
N GLY A 258 -5.22 29.64 6.98
CA GLY A 258 -6.52 29.69 7.64
C GLY A 258 -7.30 30.97 7.39
N ASP A 259 -8.37 31.15 8.17
CA ASP A 259 -9.18 32.36 8.16
C ASP A 259 -8.77 33.37 9.25
N ALA A 260 -9.67 34.27 9.65
CA ALA A 260 -9.39 35.31 10.65
C ALA A 260 -8.95 34.78 12.02
N ASP A 261 -9.34 33.57 12.41
CA ASP A 261 -8.95 32.99 13.69
C ASP A 261 -7.66 32.14 13.61
N GLY A 262 -7.17 31.94 12.38
CA GLY A 262 -5.97 31.20 12.04
C GLY A 262 -6.13 29.69 12.10
N LEU A 263 -7.33 29.17 12.34
CA LEU A 263 -7.65 27.77 12.06
C LEU A 263 -7.84 27.62 10.54
N PRO A 264 -7.27 26.56 9.95
CA PRO A 264 -7.42 26.27 8.54
C PRO A 264 -8.51 25.23 8.24
N GLU A 265 -9.10 24.60 9.26
CA GLU A 265 -10.10 23.54 9.14
C GLU A 265 -9.60 22.45 8.18
N MET A 266 -8.49 21.80 8.55
CA MET A 266 -7.91 20.72 7.75
C MET A 266 -8.87 19.53 7.73
N ASP A 267 -9.21 19.06 6.54
CA ASP A 267 -10.18 17.97 6.39
C ASP A 267 -9.53 16.75 5.73
N GLN A 268 -9.70 16.58 4.42
CA GLN A 268 -9.24 15.42 3.67
C GLN A 268 -7.81 15.55 3.15
N THR A 269 -7.22 14.39 2.86
CA THR A 269 -5.87 14.29 2.32
C THR A 269 -5.78 13.41 1.08
N ALA A 270 -4.74 13.61 0.27
CA ALA A 270 -4.33 12.67 -0.78
C ALA A 270 -2.80 12.61 -0.92
N LEU A 271 -2.27 11.40 -1.09
CA LEU A 271 -0.86 11.17 -1.46
C LEU A 271 -0.71 11.05 -2.98
N VAL A 272 0.16 11.88 -3.54
CA VAL A 272 0.47 11.90 -4.97
C VAL A 272 1.96 11.94 -5.24
N GLY A 273 2.53 10.78 -5.57
CA GLY A 273 3.96 10.68 -5.77
C GLY A 273 4.70 11.02 -4.48
N ASP A 274 5.50 12.07 -4.53
CA ASP A 274 6.25 12.63 -3.41
C ASP A 274 5.49 13.72 -2.63
N ARG A 275 4.22 13.99 -2.97
CA ARG A 275 3.42 15.08 -2.39
C ARG A 275 2.26 14.60 -1.54
N LEU A 276 1.99 15.34 -0.47
CA LEU A 276 0.75 15.29 0.29
C LEU A 276 -0.10 16.53 -0.04
N PHE A 277 -1.38 16.32 -0.31
CA PHE A 277 -2.37 17.37 -0.45
C PHE A 277 -3.28 17.36 0.77
N VAL A 278 -3.59 18.53 1.33
CA VAL A 278 -4.48 18.71 2.48
C VAL A 278 -5.54 19.75 2.12
N SER A 279 -6.82 19.39 2.19
CA SER A 279 -7.91 20.36 1.99
C SER A 279 -8.12 21.22 3.24
N LEU A 280 -8.37 22.50 3.00
CA LEU A 280 -8.66 23.51 4.01
C LEU A 280 -10.03 24.12 3.72
N GLU A 281 -10.98 23.95 4.65
CA GLU A 281 -12.35 24.44 4.48
C GLU A 281 -12.44 25.96 4.67
N ARG A 282 -11.69 26.54 5.63
CA ARG A 282 -11.66 27.97 5.96
C ARG A 282 -13.03 28.49 6.40
N LEU A 283 -13.50 28.06 7.56
CA LEU A 283 -14.85 28.30 8.05
C LEU A 283 -14.91 29.26 9.24
N ASP A 284 -15.80 30.25 9.16
CA ASP A 284 -16.00 31.23 10.23
C ASP A 284 -16.95 30.67 11.30
N ARG A 285 -16.39 30.14 12.39
CA ARG A 285 -17.15 29.62 13.54
C ARG A 285 -18.07 30.65 14.19
N THR A 286 -17.78 31.95 14.09
CA THR A 286 -18.63 33.02 14.65
C THR A 286 -19.87 33.27 13.80
N ARG A 287 -19.84 32.83 12.54
CA ARG A 287 -20.96 32.88 11.59
C ARG A 287 -21.52 31.49 11.28
N ARG A 288 -21.63 30.64 12.30
CA ARG A 288 -22.18 29.27 12.19
C ARG A 288 -21.45 28.42 11.15
N PHE A 289 -20.13 28.52 11.11
CA PHE A 289 -19.29 27.77 10.17
C PHE A 289 -19.59 28.10 8.69
N ALA A 290 -20.01 29.34 8.42
CA ALA A 290 -20.13 29.81 7.04
C ALA A 290 -18.74 29.95 6.40
N PRO A 291 -18.57 29.62 5.11
CA PRO A 291 -17.28 29.77 4.46
C PRO A 291 -16.75 31.21 4.55
N ALA A 292 -15.47 31.34 4.92
CA ALA A 292 -14.76 32.62 5.05
C ALA A 292 -14.04 33.02 3.74
N GLY A 293 -14.23 32.26 2.66
CA GLY A 293 -13.71 32.52 1.32
C GLY A 293 -13.43 31.21 0.60
N ARG A 294 -12.68 31.30 -0.51
CA ARG A 294 -12.31 30.12 -1.30
C ARG A 294 -11.50 29.12 -0.48
N SER A 295 -11.73 27.84 -0.73
CA SER A 295 -10.96 26.76 -0.11
C SER A 295 -9.59 26.62 -0.75
N ARG A 296 -8.72 25.85 -0.07
CA ARG A 296 -7.34 25.66 -0.50
C ARG A 296 -6.93 24.20 -0.39
N LEU A 297 -6.05 23.78 -1.29
CA LEU A 297 -5.21 22.61 -1.08
C LEU A 297 -3.80 23.07 -0.73
N VAL A 298 -3.34 22.77 0.49
CA VAL A 298 -1.93 22.94 0.84
C VAL A 298 -1.16 21.69 0.44
N VAL A 299 0.00 21.89 -0.18
CA VAL A 299 0.82 20.82 -0.75
C VAL A 299 2.15 20.74 -0.02
N LEU A 300 2.44 19.57 0.55
CA LEU A 300 3.68 19.30 1.26
C LEU A 300 4.55 18.35 0.44
N ASP A 301 5.86 18.57 0.46
CA ASP A 301 6.85 17.58 0.06
C ASP A 301 7.00 16.54 1.19
N THR A 302 6.79 15.27 0.88
CA THR A 302 6.73 14.21 1.90
C THR A 302 8.09 13.76 2.41
N ALA A 303 9.18 14.16 1.75
CA ALA A 303 10.53 13.87 2.21
C ALA A 303 10.98 14.86 3.30
N SER A 304 10.64 16.15 3.13
CA SER A 304 11.07 17.24 4.01
C SER A 304 9.98 17.77 4.95
N ASP A 305 8.72 17.39 4.72
CA ASP A 305 7.53 17.91 5.40
C ASP A 305 7.30 19.43 5.17
N ALA A 306 8.00 20.01 4.19
CA ALA A 306 7.88 21.42 3.86
C ALA A 306 6.66 21.68 2.97
N VAL A 307 5.96 22.77 3.21
CA VAL A 307 4.94 23.27 2.27
C VAL A 307 5.62 23.77 1.01
N VAL A 308 5.28 23.18 -0.12
CA VAL A 308 5.87 23.46 -1.45
C VAL A 308 4.90 24.13 -2.41
N GLY A 309 3.63 24.24 -2.04
CA GLY A 309 2.65 24.95 -2.85
C GLY A 309 1.28 25.03 -2.18
N VAL A 310 0.45 25.92 -2.71
CA VAL A 310 -0.95 26.06 -2.33
C VAL A 310 -1.77 26.30 -3.58
N VAL A 311 -2.84 25.53 -3.73
CA VAL A 311 -3.83 25.70 -4.80
C VAL A 311 -5.06 26.36 -4.20
N GLU A 312 -5.43 27.53 -4.71
CA GLU A 312 -6.74 28.13 -4.39
C GLU A 312 -7.79 27.51 -5.32
N LEU A 313 -8.85 26.95 -4.73
CA LEU A 313 -9.93 26.26 -5.43
C LEU A 313 -11.02 27.23 -5.87
N THR A 314 -11.87 26.86 -6.82
CA THR A 314 -12.95 27.70 -7.35
C THR A 314 -13.99 28.08 -6.30
N GLY A 315 -14.47 27.09 -5.57
CA GLY A 315 -15.45 27.21 -4.50
C GLY A 315 -14.84 27.32 -3.12
N ALA A 316 -15.67 26.97 -2.14
CA ALA A 316 -15.36 27.06 -0.72
C ALA A 316 -15.83 25.79 0.00
N ASN A 317 -15.41 25.63 1.26
CA ASN A 317 -15.75 24.49 2.10
C ASN A 317 -15.38 23.14 1.44
N ALA A 318 -14.07 22.94 1.22
CA ALA A 318 -13.52 21.75 0.58
C ALA A 318 -13.59 20.50 1.49
N PHE A 319 -14.81 20.02 1.68
CA PHE A 319 -15.22 18.87 2.50
C PHE A 319 -16.14 17.95 1.68
N GLY A 320 -16.13 16.66 2.01
CA GLY A 320 -17.17 15.73 1.55
C GLY A 320 -17.14 14.40 2.31
N ASP A 321 -18.22 13.61 2.21
CA ASP A 321 -18.34 12.29 2.85
C ASP A 321 -17.56 11.18 2.09
N SER A 322 -16.53 11.57 1.32
CA SER A 322 -15.65 10.63 0.65
C SER A 322 -14.57 10.09 1.61
N SER A 323 -14.05 8.90 1.32
CA SER A 323 -12.98 8.30 2.12
C SER A 323 -11.59 8.95 1.92
N SER A 324 -11.49 10.11 1.26
CA SER A 324 -10.29 10.93 1.00
C SER A 324 -10.55 11.85 -0.21
N LEU A 325 -9.59 12.73 -0.53
CA LEU A 325 -9.55 13.41 -1.82
C LEU A 325 -9.40 12.38 -2.94
N ALA A 326 -10.44 12.24 -3.77
CA ALA A 326 -10.51 11.20 -4.78
C ALA A 326 -9.56 11.50 -5.95
N ARG A 327 -9.10 10.44 -6.61
CA ARG A 327 -8.38 10.53 -7.89
C ARG A 327 -9.26 10.07 -9.02
N GLU A 328 -9.39 10.91 -10.03
CA GLU A 328 -10.09 10.54 -11.24
C GLU A 328 -9.29 9.47 -12.02
N PRO A 329 -9.91 8.32 -12.34
CA PRO A 329 -9.30 7.31 -13.19
C PRO A 329 -8.96 7.87 -14.57
N GLY A 330 -7.79 7.51 -15.10
CA GLY A 330 -7.35 7.95 -16.42
C GLY A 330 -6.57 9.27 -16.38
N SER A 331 -7.20 10.37 -15.93
CA SER A 331 -6.52 11.67 -15.84
C SER A 331 -5.54 11.75 -14.67
N GLY A 332 -5.82 11.03 -13.58
CA GLY A 332 -5.04 11.07 -12.35
C GLY A 332 -5.19 12.36 -11.53
N LYS A 333 -6.04 13.29 -11.97
CA LYS A 333 -6.34 14.54 -11.28
C LYS A 333 -7.05 14.27 -9.95
N LEU A 334 -6.84 15.16 -8.99
CA LEU A 334 -7.61 15.15 -7.76
C LEU A 334 -9.00 15.72 -8.06
N VAL A 335 -10.04 15.09 -7.49
CA VAL A 335 -11.41 15.61 -7.51
C VAL A 335 -11.69 16.12 -6.10
N VAL A 336 -12.01 17.40 -6.00
CA VAL A 336 -12.28 18.09 -4.74
C VAL A 336 -13.77 18.40 -4.68
N ASN A 337 -14.41 17.99 -3.59
CA ASN A 337 -15.77 18.41 -3.25
C ASN A 337 -15.67 19.80 -2.63
N GLU A 338 -16.46 20.75 -3.11
CA GLU A 338 -16.53 22.10 -2.58
C GLU A 338 -17.99 22.39 -2.24
N ALA A 339 -18.37 22.15 -0.99
CA ALA A 339 -19.77 22.15 -0.55
C ALA A 339 -20.38 23.57 -0.45
N GLY A 340 -19.55 24.61 -0.52
CA GLY A 340 -20.00 25.98 -0.29
C GLY A 340 -20.61 26.13 1.11
N ASP A 341 -21.67 26.93 1.21
CA ASP A 341 -22.46 27.00 2.44
C ASP A 341 -23.50 25.87 2.45
N ILE A 342 -23.34 24.94 3.40
CA ILE A 342 -24.17 23.74 3.55
C ILE A 342 -25.67 24.04 3.80
N GLN A 343 -26.04 25.29 4.07
CA GLN A 343 -27.44 25.71 4.24
C GLN A 343 -28.09 26.19 2.94
N ARG A 344 -27.35 26.21 1.82
CA ARG A 344 -27.81 26.67 0.51
C ARG A 344 -27.33 25.73 -0.61
N THR A 345 -27.79 26.03 -1.81
CA THR A 345 -27.42 25.32 -3.05
C THR A 345 -27.18 26.36 -4.14
N GLY A 346 -26.42 25.97 -5.16
CA GLY A 346 -25.96 26.82 -6.26
C GLY A 346 -24.61 27.51 -6.03
N ASP A 347 -23.86 27.13 -4.99
CA ASP A 347 -22.54 27.68 -4.67
C ASP A 347 -21.45 26.61 -4.48
N GLY A 348 -21.79 25.33 -4.60
CA GLY A 348 -20.87 24.21 -4.56
C GLY A 348 -20.76 23.41 -5.86
N GLY A 349 -19.77 22.52 -5.89
CA GLY A 349 -19.54 21.60 -6.99
C GLY A 349 -18.30 20.75 -6.82
N LEU A 350 -18.00 19.97 -7.86
CA LEU A 350 -16.78 19.19 -7.97
C LEU A 350 -15.80 19.90 -8.90
N GLU A 351 -14.58 20.12 -8.42
CA GLU A 351 -13.48 20.68 -9.21
C GLU A 351 -12.36 19.66 -9.37
N ARG A 352 -11.67 19.69 -10.52
CA ARG A 352 -10.42 18.94 -10.71
C ARG A 352 -9.21 19.81 -10.44
N VAL A 353 -8.20 19.22 -9.80
CA VAL A 353 -6.88 19.81 -9.61
C VAL A 353 -5.82 18.89 -10.21
N ASP A 354 -4.94 19.45 -11.04
CA ASP A 354 -3.75 18.74 -11.53
C ASP A 354 -2.68 18.71 -10.42
N PRO A 355 -2.33 17.52 -9.89
CA PRO A 355 -1.41 17.41 -8.76
C PRO A 355 0.06 17.64 -9.14
N PHE A 356 0.40 17.70 -10.43
CA PHE A 356 1.76 17.94 -10.89
C PHE A 356 2.01 19.41 -11.21
N THR A 357 1.07 20.06 -11.89
CA THR A 357 1.16 21.51 -12.19
C THR A 357 0.66 22.38 -11.05
N LEU A 358 0.02 21.79 -10.03
CA LEU A 358 -0.62 22.51 -8.91
C LEU A 358 -1.63 23.54 -9.40
N THR A 359 -2.49 23.14 -10.32
CA THR A 359 -3.45 24.04 -10.96
C THR A 359 -4.85 23.45 -10.85
N ALA A 360 -5.77 24.23 -10.29
CA ALA A 360 -7.20 23.97 -10.35
C ALA A 360 -7.74 24.28 -11.75
N GLU A 361 -8.75 23.55 -12.22
CA GLU A 361 -9.36 23.80 -13.54
C GLU A 361 -10.07 25.17 -13.62
N GLY A 362 -10.46 25.74 -12.48
CA GLY A 362 -11.08 27.07 -12.41
C GLY A 362 -12.59 27.05 -12.66
N PHE A 363 -13.22 25.88 -12.63
CA PHE A 363 -14.66 25.69 -12.77
C PHE A 363 -15.11 24.34 -12.17
N PHE A 364 -16.39 24.26 -11.81
CA PHE A 364 -17.01 23.00 -11.43
C PHE A 364 -17.41 22.18 -12.65
N PHE A 365 -16.90 20.97 -12.77
CA PHE A 365 -17.30 20.06 -13.86
C PHE A 365 -18.59 19.28 -13.53
N VAL A 366 -19.01 19.29 -12.26
CA VAL A 366 -20.32 18.89 -11.76
C VAL A 366 -20.73 19.93 -10.72
N THR A 367 -21.93 20.47 -10.85
CA THR A 367 -22.50 21.45 -9.91
C THR A 367 -23.55 20.81 -9.01
N GLU A 368 -23.90 21.48 -7.91
CA GLU A 368 -25.08 21.12 -7.10
C GLU A 368 -26.38 21.03 -7.91
N SER A 369 -26.51 21.86 -8.96
CA SER A 369 -27.67 21.84 -9.85
C SER A 369 -27.73 20.55 -10.68
N ASP A 370 -26.58 20.00 -11.07
CA ASP A 370 -26.52 18.73 -11.80
C ASP A 370 -26.90 17.53 -10.92
N LEU A 371 -26.62 17.62 -9.61
CA LEU A 371 -26.92 16.58 -8.62
C LEU A 371 -28.29 16.74 -7.95
N GLY A 372 -28.91 17.92 -8.05
CA GLY A 372 -30.21 18.24 -7.46
C GLY A 372 -30.18 18.52 -5.95
N GLY A 373 -29.02 18.89 -5.40
CA GLY A 373 -28.82 19.13 -3.97
C GLY A 373 -27.41 19.61 -3.64
N ASN A 374 -27.12 19.81 -2.36
CA ASN A 374 -25.77 20.11 -1.89
C ASN A 374 -24.83 18.90 -2.12
N ILE A 375 -23.52 19.16 -2.21
CA ILE A 375 -22.47 18.19 -2.57
C ILE A 375 -22.12 17.28 -1.38
#